data_AF-A0A2P7TQK1-F1
#
_entry.id   AF-A0A2P7TQK1-F1
#
_cell.length_a   1.000
_cell.length_b   1.000
_cell.length_c   1.000
_cell.angle_alpha   90.00
_cell.angle_beta   90.00
_cell.angle_gamma   90.00
#
_symmetry.space_group_name_H-M   'P 1'
#
loop_
_entity.id
_entity.type
_entity.pdbx_description
1 polymer ?
#
loop_
_entity_poly.entity_id
_entity_poly.type
_entity_poly.pdbx_seq_one_letter_code
_entity_poly.pdbx_strand_id
1 'polypeptide(L)'
;MDSILEKKGIDVVSLDLTNLQDAMAAYFVICEGSSPPQVRAIADNVLEKVKQLTGQIPAAREGFGSLEWVLLDYLDIVVHVFHKNKRHVYQLEELWGDAAITTTYNPDGTQFIHKDHRISLPKAE
;
A
#
# COMPACT_ATOMS: atom_id res chain seq x y z
N MET A 1 -1.20 3.77 6.72
CA MET A 1 -2.38 2.89 6.83
C MET A 1 -3.58 3.63 7.36
N ASP A 2 -3.52 4.24 8.54
CA ASP A 2 -4.66 4.97 9.14
C ASP A 2 -5.32 6.00 8.21
N SER A 3 -4.53 6.77 7.45
CA SER A 3 -5.04 7.72 6.45
C SER A 3 -5.94 7.07 5.38
N ILE A 4 -5.59 5.85 4.96
CA ILE A 4 -6.36 5.08 4.00
C ILE A 4 -7.67 4.60 4.64
N LEU A 5 -7.60 4.08 5.87
CA LEU A 5 -8.75 3.54 6.60
C LEU A 5 -9.76 4.62 7.00
N GLU A 6 -9.30 5.82 7.37
CA GLU A 6 -10.16 6.98 7.66
C GLU A 6 -11.04 7.39 6.47
N LYS A 7 -10.58 7.10 5.24
CA LYS A 7 -11.32 7.32 3.99
C LYS A 7 -12.00 6.06 3.46
N LYS A 8 -12.14 5.05 4.32
CA LYS A 8 -12.79 3.76 4.04
C LYS A 8 -12.17 3.06 2.84
N GLY A 9 -10.84 3.12 2.71
CA GLY A 9 -10.11 2.35 1.72
C GLY A 9 -10.34 0.85 1.92
N ILE A 10 -10.39 0.13 0.81
CA ILE A 10 -10.77 -1.28 0.73
C ILE A 10 -9.53 -2.10 0.39
N ASP A 11 -9.50 -3.36 0.85
CA ASP A 11 -8.46 -4.35 0.53
C ASP A 11 -7.04 -3.80 0.69
N VAL A 12 -6.82 -3.13 1.82
CA VAL A 12 -5.55 -2.46 2.13
C VAL A 12 -4.52 -3.52 2.49
N VAL A 13 -3.43 -3.57 1.74
CA VAL A 13 -2.33 -4.52 1.94
C VAL A 13 -0.99 -3.82 1.94
N SER A 14 -0.03 -4.40 2.66
CA SER A 14 1.38 -4.04 2.60
C SER A 14 2.20 -5.21 2.07
N LEU A 15 3.02 -4.95 1.05
CA LEU A 15 4.01 -5.89 0.54
C LEU A 15 5.38 -5.48 1.05
N ASP A 16 6.15 -6.43 1.59
CA ASP A 16 7.54 -6.25 1.97
C ASP A 16 8.45 -6.75 0.84
N LEU A 17 9.15 -5.79 0.23
CA LEU A 17 10.04 -5.99 -0.90
C LEU A 17 11.51 -6.05 -0.47
N THR A 18 11.83 -5.90 0.82
CA THR A 18 13.22 -5.77 1.32
C THR A 18 14.10 -6.98 1.02
N ASN A 19 13.50 -8.15 0.80
CA ASN A 19 14.21 -9.38 0.44
C ASN A 19 14.42 -9.56 -1.07
N LEU A 20 13.90 -8.66 -1.89
CA LEU A 20 14.05 -8.69 -3.34
C LEU A 20 15.22 -7.78 -3.76
N GLN A 21 16.27 -8.38 -4.31
CA GLN A 21 17.51 -7.66 -4.66
C GLN A 21 17.31 -6.55 -5.71
N ASP A 22 16.31 -6.71 -6.59
CA ASP A 22 16.01 -5.78 -7.67
C ASP A 22 14.84 -4.83 -7.35
N ALA A 23 14.33 -4.82 -6.11
CA ALA A 23 13.25 -3.92 -5.74
C ALA A 23 13.74 -2.47 -5.62
N MET A 24 13.02 -1.55 -6.26
CA MET A 24 13.32 -0.11 -6.23
C MET A 24 12.78 0.58 -4.97
N ALA A 25 11.88 -0.08 -4.23
CA ALA A 25 11.28 0.40 -2.99
C ALA A 25 11.32 -0.71 -1.94
N ALA A 26 11.30 -0.35 -0.66
CA ALA A 26 11.27 -1.32 0.44
C ALA A 26 9.85 -1.86 0.68
N TYR A 27 8.83 -1.03 0.50
CA TYR A 27 7.43 -1.41 0.74
C TYR A 27 6.49 -0.85 -0.31
N PHE A 28 5.53 -1.69 -0.70
CA PHE A 28 4.32 -1.22 -1.38
C PHE A 28 3.12 -1.25 -0.44
N VAL A 29 2.34 -0.19 -0.48
CA VAL A 29 1.04 -0.10 0.18
C VAL A 29 -0.01 -0.03 -0.91
N ILE A 30 -0.91 -1.00 -0.97
CA ILE A 30 -1.92 -1.10 -2.03
C ILE A 30 -3.30 -1.05 -1.39
N CYS A 31 -4.20 -0.26 -1.97
CA CYS A 31 -5.60 -0.18 -1.52
C CYS A 31 -6.53 0.20 -2.66
N GLU A 32 -7.83 0.09 -2.40
CA GLU A 32 -8.89 0.41 -3.36
C GLU A 32 -9.83 1.51 -2.85
N GLY A 33 -10.31 2.30 -3.82
CA GLY A 33 -11.49 3.14 -3.72
C GLY A 33 -12.62 2.62 -4.62
N SER A 34 -13.85 2.72 -4.14
CA SER A 34 -15.06 2.28 -4.85
C SER A 34 -15.54 3.25 -5.95
N SER A 35 -14.98 4.47 -5.99
CA SER A 35 -15.30 5.52 -6.96
C SER A 35 -14.13 6.49 -7.13
N PRO A 36 -14.04 7.24 -8.26
CA PRO A 36 -12.98 8.23 -8.46
C PRO A 36 -12.88 9.28 -7.35
N PRO A 37 -13.98 9.85 -6.81
CA PRO A 37 -13.90 10.77 -5.67
C PRO A 37 -13.30 10.11 -4.42
N GLN A 38 -13.58 8.84 -4.17
CA GLN A 38 -12.99 8.13 -3.03
C GLN A 38 -11.50 7.88 -3.24
N VAL A 39 -11.07 7.48 -4.44
CA VAL A 39 -9.65 7.32 -4.79
C VAL A 39 -8.89 8.62 -4.52
N ARG A 40 -9.43 9.75 -4.99
CA ARG A 40 -8.87 11.07 -4.70
C ARG A 40 -8.81 11.35 -3.19
N ALA A 41 -9.91 11.12 -2.47
CA ALA A 41 -9.99 11.38 -1.03
C ALA A 41 -8.96 10.57 -0.22
N ILE A 42 -8.76 9.31 -0.58
CA ILE A 42 -7.73 8.44 0.03
C ILE A 42 -6.35 9.03 -0.24
N ALA A 43 -6.01 9.31 -1.51
CA ALA A 43 -4.70 9.82 -1.89
C ALA A 43 -4.39 11.19 -1.25
N ASP A 44 -5.34 12.12 -1.27
CA ASP A 44 -5.20 13.44 -0.65
C ASP A 44 -5.00 13.33 0.86
N ASN A 45 -5.70 12.41 1.54
CA ASN A 45 -5.52 12.21 2.98
C ASN A 45 -4.17 11.56 3.33
N VAL A 46 -3.67 10.64 2.49
CA VAL A 46 -2.31 10.11 2.65
C VAL A 46 -1.28 11.24 2.54
N LEU A 47 -1.39 12.09 1.51
CA LEU A 47 -0.52 13.25 1.32
C LEU A 47 -0.54 14.19 2.53
N GLU A 48 -1.73 14.53 3.01
CA GLU A 48 -1.93 15.41 4.15
C GLU A 48 -1.31 14.83 5.42
N LYS A 49 -1.67 13.59 5.77
CA LYS A 49 -1.30 12.98 7.04
C LYS A 49 0.19 12.64 7.11
N VAL A 50 0.78 12.16 6.01
CA VAL A 50 2.24 11.94 5.95
C VAL A 50 2.99 13.25 6.14
N LYS A 51 2.57 14.32 5.45
CA LYS A 51 3.19 15.64 5.60
C LYS A 51 3.04 16.19 7.01
N GLN A 52 1.86 16.07 7.63
CA GLN A 52 1.61 16.54 8.99
C GLN A 52 2.46 15.80 10.03
N LEU A 53 2.61 14.48 9.90
CA LEU A 53 3.30 13.66 10.90
C LEU A 53 4.83 13.63 10.72
N THR A 54 5.32 13.75 9.49
CA THR A 54 6.73 13.52 9.17
C THR A 54 7.41 14.71 8.48
N GLY A 55 6.63 15.68 7.99
CA GLY A 55 7.13 16.76 7.13
C GLY A 55 7.44 16.34 5.69
N GLN A 56 7.34 15.05 5.34
CA GLN A 56 7.70 14.55 4.02
C GLN A 56 6.63 14.82 2.97
N ILE A 57 7.09 15.02 1.73
CA ILE A 57 6.26 15.06 0.52
C ILE A 57 6.75 13.96 -0.42
N PRO A 58 5.88 13.38 -1.25
CA PRO A 58 6.30 12.35 -2.19
C PRO A 58 7.25 12.93 -3.25
N ALA A 59 8.21 12.12 -3.67
CA ALA A 59 9.11 12.39 -4.79
C ALA A 59 8.34 12.48 -6.12
N ALA A 60 7.32 11.63 -6.31
CA ALA A 60 6.45 11.64 -7.47
C ALA A 60 4.97 11.41 -7.11
N ARG A 61 4.09 11.98 -7.94
CA ARG A 61 2.63 11.84 -7.84
C ARG A 61 2.05 11.66 -9.23
N GLU A 62 1.38 10.55 -9.46
CA GLU A 62 0.83 10.22 -10.77
C GLU A 62 -0.64 9.83 -10.70
N GLY A 63 -1.35 9.90 -11.83
CA GLY A 63 -2.69 9.36 -11.97
C GLY A 63 -3.86 10.19 -11.40
N PHE A 64 -3.59 11.34 -10.78
CA PHE A 64 -4.62 12.26 -10.25
C PHE A 64 -5.62 12.78 -11.30
N GLY A 65 -5.26 12.73 -12.59
CA GLY A 65 -6.13 13.14 -13.69
C GLY A 65 -7.24 12.14 -14.00
N SER A 66 -6.94 10.84 -14.00
CA SER A 66 -7.92 9.77 -14.30
C SER A 66 -8.58 9.21 -13.05
N LEU A 67 -7.86 9.18 -11.92
CA LEU A 67 -8.29 8.56 -10.64
C LEU A 67 -8.63 7.06 -10.76
N GLU A 68 -8.15 6.42 -11.82
CA GLU A 68 -8.24 4.97 -12.03
C GLU A 68 -7.13 4.24 -11.27
N TRP A 69 -5.96 4.86 -11.18
CA TRP A 69 -4.81 4.42 -10.41
C TRP A 69 -4.00 5.65 -10.03
N VAL A 70 -3.88 5.92 -8.74
CA VAL A 70 -3.01 6.97 -8.20
C VAL A 70 -1.79 6.33 -7.56
N LEU A 71 -0.62 6.88 -7.86
CA LEU A 71 0.66 6.47 -7.30
C LEU A 71 1.28 7.64 -6.53
N LEU A 72 1.66 7.38 -5.28
CA LEU A 72 2.41 8.32 -4.43
C LEU A 72 3.74 7.67 -4.06
N ASP A 73 4.83 8.22 -4.59
CA ASP A 73 6.17 7.67 -4.43
C ASP A 73 6.93 8.42 -3.33
N TYR A 74 7.30 7.71 -2.25
CA TYR A 74 8.15 8.22 -1.17
C TYR A 74 9.52 7.52 -1.16
N LEU A 75 9.99 7.04 -2.31
CA LEU A 75 11.22 6.26 -2.52
C LEU A 75 11.14 4.89 -1.85
N ASP A 76 11.30 4.83 -0.53
CA ASP A 76 11.30 3.56 0.21
C ASP A 76 9.88 2.98 0.34
N ILE A 77 8.85 3.82 0.25
CA ILE A 77 7.44 3.43 0.34
C ILE A 77 6.69 3.98 -0.85
N VAL A 78 5.99 3.10 -1.59
CA VAL A 78 5.11 3.52 -2.68
C VAL A 78 3.67 3.16 -2.33
N VAL A 79 2.78 4.16 -2.39
CA VAL A 79 1.35 3.97 -2.12
C VAL A 79 0.58 3.93 -3.43
N HIS A 80 -0.06 2.81 -3.70
CA HIS A 80 -0.95 2.59 -4.83
C HIS A 80 -2.41 2.65 -4.37
N VAL A 81 -3.15 3.62 -4.89
CA VAL A 81 -4.59 3.76 -4.66
C VAL A 81 -5.30 3.46 -5.97
N PHE A 82 -5.92 2.29 -6.06
CA PHE A 82 -6.64 1.87 -7.25
C PHE A 82 -8.12 2.22 -7.17
N HIS A 83 -8.72 2.51 -8.33
CA HIS A 83 -10.15 2.27 -8.45
C HIS A 83 -10.38 0.74 -8.46
N LYS A 84 -11.41 0.26 -7.73
CA LYS A 84 -11.68 -1.18 -7.57
C LYS A 84 -11.70 -1.99 -8.88
N ASN A 85 -12.17 -1.37 -9.96
CA ASN A 85 -12.27 -2.01 -11.28
C ASN A 85 -10.93 -2.08 -12.03
N LYS A 86 -9.82 -1.61 -11.45
CA LYS A 86 -8.53 -1.50 -12.14
C LYS A 86 -7.40 -2.27 -11.48
N ARG A 87 -7.45 -2.52 -10.17
CA ARG A 87 -6.39 -3.25 -9.46
C ARG A 87 -6.02 -4.58 -10.12
N HIS A 88 -7.02 -5.39 -10.43
CA HIS A 88 -6.86 -6.70 -11.09
C HIS A 88 -6.27 -6.64 -12.51
N VAL A 89 -6.29 -5.48 -13.18
CA VAL A 89 -5.72 -5.31 -14.51
C VAL A 89 -4.19 -5.18 -14.42
N TYR A 90 -3.70 -4.58 -13.33
CA TYR A 90 -2.28 -4.34 -13.13
C TYR A 90 -1.57 -5.46 -12.36
N GLN A 91 -2.31 -6.33 -11.66
CA GLN A 91 -1.83 -7.55 -11.00
C GLN A 91 -0.52 -7.34 -10.20
N LEU A 92 -0.40 -6.20 -9.52
CA LEU A 92 0.85 -5.85 -8.82
C LEU A 92 1.18 -6.90 -7.75
N GLU A 93 0.18 -7.44 -7.05
CA GLU A 93 0.42 -8.50 -6.07
C GLU A 93 0.93 -9.81 -6.69
N GLU A 94 0.60 -10.11 -7.95
CA GLU A 94 1.12 -11.29 -8.66
C GLU A 94 2.50 -11.02 -9.24
N LEU A 95 2.70 -9.83 -9.82
CA LEU A 95 3.98 -9.40 -10.38
C LEU A 95 5.08 -9.37 -9.32
N TRP A 96 4.73 -8.94 -8.12
CA TRP A 96 5.60 -8.94 -6.95
C TRP A 96 5.26 -10.11 -6.02
N GLY A 97 4.74 -11.23 -6.54
CA GLY A 97 4.31 -12.38 -5.74
C GLY A 97 5.44 -13.11 -4.99
N ASP A 98 6.69 -12.90 -5.41
CA ASP A 98 7.88 -13.31 -4.63
C ASP A 98 8.11 -12.41 -3.40
N ALA A 99 7.46 -11.24 -3.35
CA ALA A 99 7.41 -10.39 -2.17
C ALA A 99 6.42 -10.98 -1.15
N ALA A 100 6.79 -10.92 0.12
CA ALA A 100 5.88 -11.36 1.16
C ALA A 100 4.73 -10.36 1.30
N ILE A 101 3.50 -10.77 0.98
CA ILE A 101 2.31 -10.09 1.51
C ILE A 101 2.46 -10.12 3.03
N THR A 102 2.61 -8.96 3.65
CA THR A 102 2.99 -8.89 5.06
C THR A 102 1.75 -8.72 5.93
N THR A 103 0.84 -7.82 5.52
CA THR A 103 -0.33 -7.46 6.34
C THR A 103 -1.52 -7.07 5.48
N THR A 104 -2.69 -7.60 5.79
CA THR A 104 -4.00 -7.12 5.32
C THR A 104 -4.70 -6.36 6.43
N TYR A 105 -5.27 -5.20 6.13
CA TYR A 105 -6.03 -4.38 7.09
C TYR A 105 -7.52 -4.42 6.75
N ASN A 106 -8.33 -4.75 7.75
CA ASN A 106 -9.77 -4.82 7.60
C ASN A 106 -10.44 -3.46 7.84
N PRO A 107 -11.66 -3.25 7.32
CA PRO A 107 -12.42 -2.01 7.54
C PRO A 107 -12.73 -1.71 9.01
N ASP A 108 -12.71 -2.72 9.89
CA ASP A 108 -12.89 -2.57 11.34
C ASP A 108 -11.59 -2.22 12.09
N GLY A 109 -10.48 -2.02 11.36
CA GLY A 109 -9.17 -1.67 11.90
C GLY A 109 -8.35 -2.88 12.38
N THR A 110 -8.88 -4.11 12.28
CA THR A 110 -8.11 -5.32 12.59
C THR A 110 -7.12 -5.64 11.47
N GLN A 111 -6.05 -6.37 11.82
CA GLN A 111 -4.95 -6.67 10.91
C GLN A 111 -4.71 -8.18 10.87
N PHE A 112 -4.57 -8.73 9.67
CA PHE A 112 -4.11 -10.09 9.45
C PHE A 112 -2.68 -10.05 8.94
N ILE A 113 -1.74 -10.49 9.77
CA ILE A 113 -0.34 -10.65 9.38
C ILE A 113 -0.19 -12.00 8.72
N HIS A 114 0.15 -12.00 7.44
CA HIS A 114 0.45 -13.24 6.71
C HIS A 114 1.87 -13.63 7.10
N LYS A 115 2.00 -14.58 8.03
CA LYS A 115 3.31 -15.11 8.42
C LYS A 115 3.85 -16.01 7.32
N ASP A 116 4.39 -15.42 6.26
CA ASP A 116 5.33 -16.12 5.39
C ASP A 116 6.75 -15.67 5.68
N HIS A 117 7.24 -16.20 6.80
CA HIS A 117 8.64 -16.51 6.98
C HIS A 117 8.71 -17.95 7.45
N ARG A 118 9.59 -18.74 6.83
CA ARG A 118 10.26 -19.83 7.55
C ARG A 118 11.01 -19.20 8.73
N ILE A 119 10.31 -18.96 9.82
CA ILE A 119 10.91 -18.57 11.09
C ILE A 119 11.60 -19.83 11.61
N SER A 120 12.91 -19.93 11.38
CA SER A 120 13.74 -20.79 12.23
C SER A 120 13.76 -20.11 13.60
N LEU A 121 12.88 -20.55 14.50
CA LEU A 121 12.96 -20.15 15.90
C LEU A 121 14.32 -20.62 16.43
N PRO A 122 15.09 -19.79 17.17
CA PRO A 122 16.19 -20.33 17.94
C PRO A 122 15.62 -21.39 18.88
N LYS A 123 16.26 -22.57 18.92
CA LYS A 123 15.91 -23.59 19.91
C LYS A 123 16.01 -22.91 21.27
N ALA A 124 14.90 -22.90 22.01
CA ALA A 124 14.91 -22.47 23.39
C ALA A 124 15.92 -23.34 24.15
N GLU A 125 16.93 -22.70 24.75
CA GLU A 125 17.73 -23.25 25.84
C GLU A 125 17.00 -23.06 27.17
#